data_AF-A0A1X7U2U0-F1
#
_entry.id   AF-A0A1X7U2U0-F1
#
_cell.length_a   1.000
_cell.length_b   1.000
_cell.length_c   1.000
_cell.angle_alpha   90.00
_cell.angle_beta   90.00
_cell.angle_gamma   90.00
#
_symmetry.space_group_name_H-M   'P 1'
#
loop_
_entity.id
_entity.type
_entity.pdbx_description
1 polymer ?
#
loop_
_entity_poly.entity_id
_entity_poly.type
_entity_poly.pdbx_seq_one_letter_code
_entity_poly.pdbx_strand_id
1 'polypeptide(L)'
;SHVPSLAQNISSLPLSYIVPWPLSNRQLMLAAGDSAGTLHILEIPWSLSHASSNELLIMESFFEREVKRLDFVSERNRMREIEKKALDENKASAHDDEEEEKKNELQKDDEEKYELVSDRNLGIVYVSNLSDVIDVLKRCGFPETKWYELGLRLGLKKSTLDVIEKNHPHDVSRCMTECLSQWLSRADNVDSRGGANLDSLSDALRSMNETAVAEKLKHQALINIFNNRHTVLSQSLCDSVAITQLLYAERMLTQEAVSRVVSASPSIPNQREALLTAVKEAVQTDPNSLLKFANVLCTISTNVSLGQTILDDISKYFPIPEGGVVPETIKDHDVVSQGNSNTQLVHGVYGYVYK
;
A
#
# COMPACT_ATOMS: atom_id res chain seq x y z
N SER A 1 23.92 -21.30 12.48
CA SER A 1 23.38 -19.92 12.36
C SER A 1 23.81 -19.39 11.01
N HIS A 2 22.93 -18.70 10.27
CA HIS A 2 23.28 -18.03 9.00
C HIS A 2 23.79 -16.59 9.23
N VAL A 3 23.81 -16.13 10.49
CA VAL A 3 24.29 -14.82 10.89
C VAL A 3 25.82 -14.86 10.96
N PRO A 4 26.54 -13.90 10.35
CA PRO A 4 28.00 -13.85 10.41
C PRO A 4 28.48 -13.76 11.86
N SER A 5 29.53 -14.51 12.17
CA SER A 5 30.22 -14.44 13.47
C SER A 5 30.86 -13.07 13.69
N LEU A 6 31.27 -12.39 12.62
CA LEU A 6 31.78 -11.03 12.63
C LEU A 6 31.36 -10.30 11.35
N ALA A 7 30.86 -9.09 11.47
CA ALA A 7 30.66 -8.18 10.35
C ALA A 7 31.40 -6.87 10.62
N GLN A 8 32.26 -6.44 9.70
CA GLN A 8 33.03 -5.22 9.84
C GLN A 8 33.06 -4.45 8.52
N ASN A 9 32.77 -3.15 8.56
CA ASN A 9 32.96 -2.29 7.40
C ASN A 9 34.48 -2.07 7.19
N ILE A 10 34.98 -2.48 6.03
CA ILE A 10 36.41 -2.39 5.68
C ILE A 10 36.66 -1.29 4.64
N SER A 11 35.68 -1.04 3.78
CA SER A 11 35.78 -0.10 2.67
C SER A 11 34.43 0.54 2.40
N SER A 12 34.41 1.71 1.77
CA SER A 12 33.21 2.34 1.21
C SER A 12 32.85 1.82 -0.20
N LEU A 13 33.62 0.85 -0.71
CA LEU A 13 33.44 0.22 -2.02
C LEU A 13 33.39 -1.31 -1.89
N PRO A 14 32.74 -2.03 -2.83
CA PRO A 14 32.72 -3.48 -2.85
C PRO A 14 34.12 -4.09 -2.80
N LEU A 15 34.29 -5.14 -1.99
CA LEU A 15 35.58 -5.83 -1.87
C LEU A 15 35.90 -6.60 -3.15
N SER A 16 37.02 -6.27 -3.79
CA SER A 16 37.41 -6.86 -5.07
C SER A 16 38.12 -8.21 -4.91
N TYR A 17 38.88 -8.38 -3.82
CA TYR A 17 39.55 -9.64 -3.49
C TYR A 17 39.80 -9.73 -1.98
N ILE A 18 39.89 -10.96 -1.47
CA ILE A 18 40.19 -11.26 -0.07
C ILE A 18 41.26 -12.36 -0.07
N VAL A 19 42.32 -12.18 0.72
CA VAL A 19 43.36 -13.20 0.91
C VAL A 19 43.37 -13.61 2.38
N PRO A 20 42.81 -14.77 2.74
CA PRO A 20 42.85 -15.25 4.11
C PRO A 20 44.25 -15.76 4.47
N TRP A 21 44.71 -15.45 5.68
CA TRP A 21 45.93 -16.03 6.24
C TRP A 21 45.56 -17.06 7.32
N PRO A 22 45.89 -18.35 7.15
CA PRO A 22 45.50 -19.38 8.10
C PRO A 22 46.33 -19.23 9.38
N LEU A 23 45.66 -18.95 10.51
CA LEU A 23 46.30 -18.85 11.83
C LEU A 23 46.26 -20.20 12.60
N SER A 24 45.32 -21.10 12.27
CA SER A 24 45.14 -22.40 12.92
C SER A 24 44.37 -23.38 12.03
N ASN A 25 44.75 -24.67 12.04
CA ASN A 25 44.03 -25.74 11.32
C ASN A 25 42.77 -26.26 12.06
N ARG A 26 42.39 -25.64 13.18
CA ARG A 26 41.27 -26.08 14.02
C ARG A 26 39.98 -25.28 13.84
N GLN A 27 39.99 -24.24 13.01
CA GLN A 27 38.83 -23.39 12.75
C GLN A 27 38.63 -23.27 11.25
N LEU A 28 37.39 -23.53 10.79
CA LEU A 28 36.99 -23.31 9.41
C LEU A 28 36.19 -22.01 9.36
N MET A 29 36.64 -21.05 8.55
CA MET A 29 35.98 -19.75 8.41
C MET A 29 35.66 -19.48 6.94
N LEU A 30 34.49 -18.88 6.71
CA LEU A 30 34.08 -18.34 5.42
C LEU A 30 34.06 -16.82 5.51
N ALA A 31 34.65 -16.15 4.52
CA ALA A 31 34.66 -14.71 4.43
C ALA A 31 34.00 -14.27 3.12
N ALA A 32 33.05 -13.33 3.19
CA ALA A 32 32.37 -12.77 2.04
C ALA A 32 32.26 -11.25 2.17
N GLY A 33 32.54 -10.53 1.08
CA GLY A 33 32.30 -9.10 0.99
C GLY A 33 30.92 -8.80 0.42
N ASP A 34 30.26 -7.76 0.92
CA ASP A 34 29.05 -7.23 0.29
C ASP A 34 29.32 -6.02 -0.61
N SER A 35 28.27 -5.54 -1.27
CA SER A 35 28.33 -4.38 -2.17
C SER A 35 28.58 -3.05 -1.46
N ALA A 36 28.46 -3.00 -0.13
CA ALA A 36 28.74 -1.82 0.67
C ALA A 36 30.19 -1.81 1.21
N GLY A 37 31.00 -2.82 0.89
CA GLY A 37 32.38 -2.95 1.38
C GLY A 37 32.49 -3.50 2.80
N THR A 38 31.43 -4.15 3.30
CA THR A 38 31.43 -4.85 4.57
C THR A 38 31.93 -6.27 4.40
N LEU A 39 32.88 -6.67 5.24
CA LEU A 39 33.37 -8.04 5.35
C LEU A 39 32.53 -8.80 6.37
N HIS A 40 31.93 -9.90 5.93
CA HIS A 40 31.19 -10.84 6.74
C HIS A 40 32.02 -12.11 6.92
N ILE A 41 32.34 -12.47 8.16
CA ILE A 41 33.07 -13.69 8.54
C ILE A 41 32.12 -14.62 9.26
N LEU A 42 32.00 -15.85 8.77
CA LEU A 42 31.20 -16.91 9.36
C LEU A 42 32.12 -18.03 9.83
N GLU A 43 32.05 -18.38 11.11
CA GLU A 43 32.69 -19.58 11.62
C GLU A 43 31.82 -20.79 11.27
N ILE A 44 32.39 -21.72 10.49
CA ILE A 44 31.72 -22.94 10.09
C ILE A 44 31.92 -23.98 11.20
N PRO A 45 30.83 -24.50 11.80
CA PRO A 45 30.92 -25.57 12.78
C PRO A 45 31.69 -26.77 12.25
N TRP A 46 32.49 -27.42 13.10
CA TRP A 46 33.29 -28.60 12.74
C TRP A 46 32.46 -29.77 12.18
N SER A 47 31.15 -29.83 12.46
CA SER A 47 30.25 -30.81 11.85
C SER A 47 30.04 -30.62 10.34
N LEU A 48 30.37 -29.44 9.81
CA LEU A 48 30.28 -29.07 8.39
C LEU A 48 31.67 -28.96 7.72
N SER A 49 32.75 -29.28 8.43
CA SER A 49 34.11 -29.26 7.86
C SER A 49 34.46 -30.52 7.07
N HIS A 50 33.59 -31.53 7.11
CA HIS A 50 33.76 -32.77 6.37
C HIS A 50 32.52 -33.03 5.53
N ALA A 51 32.73 -33.23 4.24
CA ALA A 51 31.66 -33.57 3.32
C ALA A 51 30.95 -34.85 3.79
N SER A 52 29.63 -34.78 3.93
CA SER A 52 28.84 -35.97 4.22
C SER A 52 28.80 -36.90 3.00
N SER A 53 28.69 -38.20 3.23
CA SER A 53 28.52 -39.16 2.13
C SER A 53 27.29 -38.78 1.31
N ASN A 54 27.46 -38.55 0.00
CA ASN A 54 26.45 -38.11 -0.96
C ASN A 54 26.11 -36.60 -0.99
N GLU A 55 26.83 -35.75 -0.25
CA GLU A 55 26.59 -34.29 -0.27
C GLU A 55 26.68 -33.69 -1.68
N LEU A 56 27.69 -34.08 -2.45
CA LEU A 56 27.86 -33.67 -3.86
C LEU A 56 26.65 -34.04 -4.70
N LEU A 57 26.18 -35.28 -4.61
CA LEU A 57 25.01 -35.77 -5.34
C LEU A 57 23.72 -35.02 -4.94
N ILE A 58 23.55 -34.74 -3.65
CA ILE A 58 22.40 -33.98 -3.14
C ILE A 58 22.43 -32.54 -3.65
N MET A 59 23.61 -31.92 -3.64
CA MET A 59 23.80 -30.54 -4.06
C MET A 59 23.69 -30.37 -5.58
N GLU A 60 24.25 -31.30 -6.37
CA GLU A 60 24.06 -31.35 -7.83
C GLU A 60 22.57 -31.51 -8.16
N SER A 61 21.88 -32.45 -7.51
CA SER A 61 20.44 -32.63 -7.69
C SER A 61 19.63 -31.39 -7.29
N PHE A 62 20.09 -30.63 -6.30
CA PHE A 62 19.46 -29.37 -5.90
C PHE A 62 19.64 -28.31 -6.98
N PHE A 63 20.86 -28.11 -7.48
CA PHE A 63 21.14 -27.13 -8.53
C PHE A 63 20.43 -27.48 -9.84
N GLU A 64 20.39 -28.75 -10.24
CA GLU A 64 19.64 -29.17 -11.43
C GLU A 64 18.14 -28.87 -11.32
N ARG A 65 17.55 -29.10 -10.13
CA ARG A 65 16.14 -28.73 -9.89
C ARG A 65 15.95 -27.22 -9.92
N GLU A 66 16.89 -26.46 -9.37
CA GLU A 66 16.80 -25.01 -9.31
C GLU A 66 16.94 -24.37 -10.70
N VAL A 67 17.86 -24.88 -11.55
CA VAL A 67 17.97 -24.48 -12.96
C VAL A 67 16.67 -24.77 -13.71
N LYS A 68 16.13 -25.99 -13.59
CA LYS A 68 14.84 -26.34 -14.22
C LYS A 68 13.68 -25.45 -13.75
N ARG A 69 13.68 -25.07 -12.46
CA ARG A 69 12.67 -24.17 -11.90
C ARG A 69 12.79 -22.77 -12.50
N LEU A 70 14.01 -22.26 -12.65
CA LEU A 70 14.26 -20.95 -13.26
C LEU A 70 13.85 -20.94 -14.74
N ASP A 71 14.17 -21.99 -15.49
CA ASP A 71 13.75 -22.14 -16.89
C ASP A 71 12.22 -22.15 -17.02
N PHE A 72 11.52 -22.91 -16.17
CA PHE A 72 10.06 -22.93 -16.13
C PHE A 72 9.46 -21.56 -15.81
N VAL A 73 10.04 -20.83 -14.85
CA VAL A 73 9.58 -19.48 -14.48
C VAL A 73 9.81 -18.49 -15.63
N SER A 74 10.98 -18.55 -16.26
CA SER A 74 11.31 -17.72 -17.42
C SER A 74 10.35 -17.97 -18.59
N GLU A 75 10.11 -19.24 -18.94
CA GLU A 75 9.20 -19.60 -20.03
C GLU A 75 7.76 -19.21 -19.71
N ARG A 76 7.31 -19.38 -18.46
CA ARG A 76 5.98 -18.95 -18.03
C ARG A 76 5.80 -17.43 -18.13
N ASN A 77 6.83 -16.65 -17.77
CA ASN A 77 6.79 -15.19 -17.90
C ASN A 77 6.72 -14.80 -19.38
N ARG A 78 7.51 -15.45 -20.24
CA ARG A 78 7.49 -15.26 -21.69
C ARG A 78 6.11 -15.59 -22.30
N MET A 79 5.47 -16.68 -21.88
CA MET A 79 4.13 -17.06 -22.33
C MET A 79 3.08 -16.03 -21.95
N ARG A 80 3.14 -15.47 -20.72
CA ARG A 80 2.24 -14.39 -20.30
C ARG A 80 2.45 -13.11 -21.10
N GLU A 81 3.69 -12.80 -21.47
CA GLU A 81 4.02 -11.65 -22.32
C GLU A 81 3.41 -11.82 -23.72
N ILE A 82 3.50 -13.03 -24.29
CA ILE A 82 2.92 -13.37 -25.59
C ILE A 82 1.38 -13.35 -25.53
N GLU A 83 0.76 -13.95 -24.50
CA GLU A 83 -0.69 -13.94 -24.30
C GLU A 83 -1.23 -12.52 -24.14
N LYS A 84 -0.53 -11.68 -23.36
CA LYS A 84 -0.87 -10.26 -23.21
C LYS A 84 -0.79 -9.53 -24.54
N LYS A 85 0.30 -9.72 -25.28
CA LYS A 85 0.48 -9.09 -26.59
C LYS A 85 -0.58 -9.54 -27.61
N ALA A 86 -0.93 -10.83 -27.63
CA ALA A 86 -1.99 -11.36 -28.47
C ALA A 86 -3.38 -10.84 -28.07
N LEU A 87 -3.65 -10.65 -26.77
CA LEU A 87 -4.88 -10.04 -26.28
C LEU A 87 -4.97 -8.57 -26.70
N ASP A 88 -3.86 -7.84 -26.63
CA ASP A 88 -3.79 -6.44 -27.03
C ASP A 88 -3.92 -6.27 -28.55
N GLU A 89 -3.31 -7.17 -29.35
CA GLU A 89 -3.46 -7.22 -30.81
C GLU A 89 -4.88 -7.60 -31.24
N ASN A 90 -5.51 -8.60 -30.60
CA ASN A 90 -6.92 -8.97 -30.87
C ASN A 90 -7.91 -7.87 -30.47
N LYS A 91 -7.61 -7.10 -29.41
CA LYS A 91 -8.42 -5.92 -29.04
C LYS A 91 -8.25 -4.78 -30.04
N ALA A 92 -7.04 -4.60 -30.59
CA ALA A 92 -6.80 -3.61 -31.64
C ALA A 92 -7.52 -3.98 -32.94
N SER A 93 -7.46 -5.25 -33.37
CA SER A 93 -8.19 -5.69 -34.56
C SER A 93 -9.71 -5.63 -34.38
N ALA A 94 -10.24 -6.03 -33.23
CA ALA A 94 -11.67 -5.91 -32.93
C ALA A 94 -12.14 -4.44 -32.87
N HIS A 95 -11.26 -3.53 -32.43
CA HIS A 95 -11.53 -2.10 -32.46
C HIS A 95 -11.56 -1.55 -33.90
N ASP A 96 -10.66 -2.01 -34.77
CA ASP A 96 -10.60 -1.59 -36.17
C ASP A 96 -11.77 -2.18 -37.00
N ASP A 97 -12.13 -3.45 -36.76
CA ASP A 97 -13.29 -4.12 -37.36
C ASP A 97 -14.61 -3.45 -36.92
N GLU A 98 -14.76 -3.12 -35.63
CA GLU A 98 -15.89 -2.34 -35.13
C GLU A 98 -15.91 -0.90 -35.67
N GLU A 99 -14.76 -0.29 -35.95
CA GLU A 99 -14.68 1.05 -36.57
C GLU A 99 -15.09 1.02 -38.05
N GLU A 100 -14.76 -0.04 -38.78
CA GLU A 100 -15.12 -0.20 -40.19
C GLU A 100 -16.61 -0.55 -40.35
N GLU A 101 -17.17 -1.34 -39.43
CA GLU A 101 -18.61 -1.63 -39.37
C GLU A 101 -19.42 -0.37 -38.99
N LYS A 102 -18.94 0.43 -38.02
CA LYS A 102 -19.54 1.73 -37.67
C LYS A 102 -19.45 2.76 -38.81
N LYS A 103 -18.37 2.80 -39.60
CA LYS A 103 -18.24 3.71 -40.76
C LYS A 103 -19.22 3.39 -41.89
N ASN A 104 -19.58 2.12 -42.07
CA ASN A 104 -20.57 1.69 -43.06
C ASN A 104 -22.03 1.94 -42.60
N GLU A 105 -22.28 1.94 -41.29
CA GLU A 105 -23.59 2.32 -40.72
C GLU A 105 -23.78 3.85 -40.66
N LEU A 106 -22.71 4.64 -40.46
CA LEU A 106 -22.73 6.12 -40.37
C LEU A 106 -23.06 6.88 -41.67
N GLN A 107 -23.34 6.20 -42.79
CA GLN A 107 -23.82 6.86 -44.03
C GLN A 107 -25.35 6.86 -44.18
N LYS A 108 -26.12 6.25 -43.25
CA LYS A 108 -27.57 6.15 -43.41
C LYS A 108 -28.42 7.04 -42.52
N ASP A 109 -27.93 7.48 -41.37
CA ASP A 109 -28.78 8.13 -40.37
C ASP A 109 -28.30 9.56 -40.06
N ASP A 110 -28.37 10.42 -41.08
CA ASP A 110 -28.38 11.89 -40.93
C ASP A 110 -29.72 12.35 -40.31
N GLU A 111 -30.00 12.03 -39.05
CA GLU A 111 -31.02 12.73 -38.25
C GLU A 111 -30.86 12.44 -36.74
N GLU A 112 -30.67 13.50 -35.94
CA GLU A 112 -30.91 13.59 -34.48
C GLU A 112 -29.72 13.50 -33.46
N LYS A 113 -28.97 14.62 -33.35
CA LYS A 113 -28.66 15.47 -32.16
C LYS A 113 -28.15 14.90 -30.78
N TYR A 114 -27.04 15.53 -30.33
CA TYR A 114 -26.34 15.62 -29.00
C TYR A 114 -25.45 14.43 -28.56
N GLU A 115 -24.10 14.53 -28.68
CA GLU A 115 -23.09 15.10 -27.74
C GLU A 115 -22.84 14.17 -26.52
N LEU A 116 -21.69 13.49 -26.40
CA LEU A 116 -20.49 13.97 -25.69
C LEU A 116 -19.23 13.14 -26.03
N VAL A 117 -18.11 13.87 -26.12
CA VAL A 117 -16.76 13.43 -26.46
C VAL A 117 -16.08 12.71 -25.28
N SER A 118 -15.38 11.62 -25.60
CA SER A 118 -14.43 10.89 -24.77
C SER A 118 -13.21 11.75 -24.45
N ASP A 119 -12.84 11.84 -23.17
CA ASP A 119 -11.46 12.15 -22.80
C ASP A 119 -10.83 10.98 -22.03
N ARG A 120 -9.73 10.50 -22.61
CA ARG A 120 -8.83 9.48 -22.08
C ARG A 120 -8.08 10.08 -20.90
N ASN A 121 -8.27 9.53 -19.70
CA ASN A 121 -7.28 9.67 -18.63
C ASN A 121 -6.71 8.30 -18.26
N LEU A 122 -5.47 8.10 -18.71
CA LEU A 122 -4.62 6.99 -18.33
C LEU A 122 -4.07 7.25 -16.92
N GLY A 123 -4.51 6.43 -15.97
CA GLY A 123 -3.69 5.99 -14.84
C GLY A 123 -3.42 6.99 -13.73
N ILE A 124 -4.43 7.35 -12.93
CA ILE A 124 -4.21 7.57 -11.49
C ILE A 124 -5.46 7.10 -10.70
N VAL A 125 -5.29 6.09 -9.84
CA VAL A 125 -6.29 5.67 -8.85
C VAL A 125 -6.37 6.77 -7.79
N TYR A 126 -7.21 7.77 -8.02
CA TYR A 126 -7.61 8.78 -7.05
C TYR A 126 -8.97 8.40 -6.49
N VAL A 127 -9.03 8.22 -5.16
CA VAL A 127 -10.23 7.93 -4.38
C VAL A 127 -11.14 6.87 -5.04
N SER A 128 -10.69 5.61 -4.97
CA SER A 128 -11.46 4.37 -5.20
C SER A 128 -12.88 4.58 -5.74
N ASN A 129 -13.03 4.30 -7.04
CA ASN A 129 -14.21 4.21 -7.90
C ASN A 129 -15.57 4.41 -7.22
N LEU A 130 -16.52 5.03 -7.93
CA LEU A 130 -17.93 5.18 -7.51
C LEU A 130 -18.51 3.95 -6.77
N SER A 131 -18.17 2.74 -7.23
CA SER A 131 -18.53 1.48 -6.58
C SER A 131 -18.03 1.36 -5.13
N ASP A 132 -16.77 1.70 -4.85
CA ASP A 132 -16.18 1.59 -3.52
C ASP A 132 -16.80 2.60 -2.55
N VAL A 133 -17.10 3.83 -2.99
CA VAL A 133 -17.80 4.83 -2.18
C VAL A 133 -19.20 4.35 -1.82
N ILE A 134 -19.94 3.82 -2.80
CA ILE A 134 -21.28 3.27 -2.59
C ILE A 134 -21.23 2.08 -1.62
N ASP A 135 -20.31 1.15 -1.82
CA ASP A 135 -20.19 -0.04 -0.97
C ASP A 135 -19.80 0.32 0.47
N VAL A 136 -18.92 1.31 0.66
CA VAL A 136 -18.57 1.81 1.98
C VAL A 136 -19.78 2.45 2.65
N LEU A 137 -20.52 3.32 1.96
CA LEU A 137 -21.72 3.96 2.52
C LEU A 137 -22.79 2.92 2.91
N LYS A 138 -23.01 1.90 2.07
CA LYS A 138 -23.90 0.76 2.36
C LYS A 138 -23.45 0.00 3.60
N ARG A 139 -22.16 -0.36 3.69
CA ARG A 139 -21.60 -1.04 4.87
C ARG A 139 -21.68 -0.18 6.13
N CYS A 140 -21.61 1.14 5.99
CA CYS A 140 -21.79 2.07 7.09
C CYS A 140 -23.25 2.22 7.52
N GLY A 141 -24.20 1.69 6.75
CA GLY A 141 -25.63 1.77 7.04
C GLY A 141 -26.26 3.10 6.66
N PHE A 142 -25.63 3.87 5.75
CA PHE A 142 -26.19 5.13 5.29
C PHE A 142 -27.43 4.87 4.42
N PRO A 143 -28.59 5.48 4.72
CA PRO A 143 -29.81 5.27 3.95
C PRO A 143 -29.74 6.00 2.60
N GLU A 144 -29.89 5.26 1.49
CA GLU A 144 -29.88 5.83 0.13
C GLU A 144 -30.99 6.89 -0.06
N THR A 145 -32.08 6.83 0.71
CA THR A 145 -33.17 7.82 0.67
C THR A 145 -32.71 9.24 1.02
N LYS A 146 -31.57 9.40 1.70
CA LYS A 146 -30.99 10.70 2.06
C LYS A 146 -30.04 11.27 0.99
N TRP A 147 -29.96 10.66 -0.20
CA TRP A 147 -29.07 11.08 -1.28
C TRP A 147 -29.22 12.57 -1.63
N TYR A 148 -30.45 13.10 -1.64
CA TYR A 148 -30.72 14.49 -2.02
C TYR A 148 -30.12 15.46 -0.99
N GLU A 149 -30.34 15.21 0.30
CA GLU A 149 -29.73 16.01 1.37
C GLU A 149 -28.20 15.90 1.32
N LEU A 150 -27.68 14.69 1.14
CA LEU A 150 -26.24 14.45 1.01
C LEU A 150 -25.64 15.24 -0.15
N GLY A 151 -26.25 15.20 -1.32
CA GLY A 151 -25.81 15.95 -2.50
C GLY A 151 -25.69 17.46 -2.23
N LEU A 152 -26.67 18.04 -1.54
CA LEU A 152 -26.61 19.46 -1.14
C LEU A 152 -25.43 19.75 -0.19
N ARG A 153 -25.17 18.84 0.78
CA ARG A 153 -24.05 19.00 1.72
C ARG A 153 -22.70 18.85 1.03
N LEU A 154 -22.61 17.98 0.03
CA LEU A 154 -21.43 17.77 -0.82
C LEU A 154 -21.19 18.93 -1.79
N GLY A 155 -22.12 19.88 -1.93
CA GLY A 155 -21.95 21.08 -2.75
C GLY A 155 -22.61 21.02 -4.12
N LEU A 156 -23.42 19.99 -4.39
CA LEU A 156 -24.25 19.93 -5.59
C LEU A 156 -25.39 20.96 -5.49
N LYS A 157 -25.73 21.58 -6.62
CA LYS A 157 -26.85 22.53 -6.67
C LYS A 157 -28.17 21.79 -6.70
N LYS A 158 -29.19 22.45 -6.16
CA LYS A 158 -30.58 21.99 -6.23
C LYS A 158 -31.00 21.62 -7.66
N SER A 159 -30.65 22.45 -8.64
CA SER A 159 -30.96 22.21 -10.06
C SER A 159 -30.40 20.88 -10.58
N THR A 160 -29.19 20.51 -10.16
CA THR A 160 -28.53 19.26 -10.55
C THR A 160 -29.26 18.05 -9.95
N LEU A 161 -29.59 18.14 -8.65
CA LEU A 161 -30.33 17.09 -7.95
C LEU A 161 -31.75 16.92 -8.50
N ASP A 162 -32.44 18.02 -8.82
CA ASP A 162 -33.78 17.98 -9.43
C ASP A 162 -33.75 17.30 -10.81
N VAL A 163 -32.68 17.48 -11.60
CA VAL A 163 -32.48 16.77 -12.87
C VAL A 163 -32.26 15.27 -12.65
N ILE A 164 -31.44 14.90 -11.66
CA ILE A 164 -31.20 13.48 -11.30
C ILE A 164 -32.52 12.81 -10.89
N GLU A 165 -33.30 13.44 -10.01
CA GLU A 165 -34.58 12.91 -9.55
C GLU A 165 -35.59 12.74 -10.69
N LYS A 166 -35.62 13.70 -11.63
CA LYS A 166 -36.49 13.65 -12.80
C LYS A 166 -36.09 12.54 -13.79
N ASN A 167 -34.79 12.29 -13.97
CA ASN A 167 -34.29 11.27 -14.89
C ASN A 167 -34.48 9.85 -14.34
N HIS A 168 -34.50 9.69 -13.02
CA HIS A 168 -34.60 8.40 -12.34
C HIS A 168 -35.72 8.39 -11.29
N PRO A 169 -36.98 8.66 -11.69
CA PRO A 169 -38.08 8.73 -10.75
C PRO A 169 -38.29 7.37 -10.08
N HIS A 170 -38.46 7.39 -8.76
CA HIS A 170 -38.64 6.19 -7.92
C HIS A 170 -37.44 5.22 -7.83
N ASP A 171 -36.30 5.52 -8.46
CA ASP A 171 -35.08 4.74 -8.33
C ASP A 171 -34.05 5.46 -7.45
N VAL A 172 -34.25 5.32 -6.14
CA VAL A 172 -33.40 5.95 -5.11
C VAL A 172 -31.94 5.51 -5.24
N SER A 173 -31.70 4.25 -5.60
CA SER A 173 -30.34 3.71 -5.72
C SER A 173 -29.61 4.32 -6.91
N ARG A 174 -30.32 4.50 -8.04
CA ARG A 174 -29.78 5.20 -9.20
C ARG A 174 -29.55 6.68 -8.94
N CYS A 175 -30.48 7.36 -8.25
CA CYS A 175 -30.28 8.75 -7.84
C CYS A 175 -29.06 8.92 -6.92
N MET A 176 -28.87 8.02 -5.96
CA MET A 176 -27.69 8.02 -5.08
C MET A 176 -26.39 7.80 -5.88
N THR A 177 -26.41 6.86 -6.81
CA THR A 177 -25.27 6.57 -7.70
C THR A 177 -24.90 7.78 -8.55
N GLU A 178 -25.89 8.42 -9.18
CA GLU A 178 -25.66 9.60 -10.01
C GLU A 178 -25.23 10.82 -9.18
N CYS A 179 -25.82 11.00 -7.99
CA CYS A 179 -25.39 12.04 -7.06
C CYS A 179 -23.91 11.91 -6.69
N LEU A 180 -23.46 10.70 -6.36
CA LEU A 180 -22.05 10.45 -6.04
C LEU A 180 -21.16 10.56 -7.29
N SER A 181 -21.67 10.20 -8.48
CA SER A 181 -20.97 10.40 -9.75
C SER A 181 -20.68 11.88 -10.01
N GLN A 182 -21.69 12.74 -9.85
CA GLN A 182 -21.55 14.20 -9.98
C GLN A 182 -20.61 14.79 -8.93
N TRP A 183 -20.63 14.26 -7.71
CA TRP A 183 -19.68 14.65 -6.68
C TRP A 183 -18.24 14.26 -7.05
N LEU A 184 -18.02 13.02 -7.50
CA LEU A 184 -16.70 12.54 -7.94
C LEU A 184 -16.18 13.29 -9.17
N SER A 185 -17.06 13.73 -10.07
CA SER A 185 -16.71 14.58 -11.20
C SER A 185 -16.49 16.05 -10.82
N ARG A 186 -16.54 16.38 -9.52
CA ARG A 186 -16.35 17.73 -8.97
C ARG A 186 -17.32 18.77 -9.56
N ALA A 187 -18.56 18.37 -9.80
CA ALA A 187 -19.57 19.27 -10.34
C ALA A 187 -19.93 20.41 -9.37
N ASP A 188 -20.55 21.48 -9.89
CA ASP A 188 -21.10 22.58 -9.09
C ASP A 188 -20.10 23.21 -8.11
N ASN A 189 -20.40 23.19 -6.81
CA ASN A 189 -19.63 23.85 -5.75
C ASN A 189 -18.88 22.82 -4.89
N VAL A 190 -18.65 21.60 -5.39
CA VAL A 190 -17.96 20.52 -4.66
C VAL A 190 -16.59 20.97 -4.17
N ASP A 191 -15.88 21.76 -4.97
CA ASP A 191 -14.55 22.27 -4.61
C ASP A 191 -14.59 23.26 -3.45
N SER A 192 -15.66 24.04 -3.34
CA SER A 192 -15.89 24.93 -2.18
C SER A 192 -16.20 24.17 -0.89
N ARG A 193 -16.52 22.87 -0.99
CA ARG A 193 -16.77 21.94 0.13
C ARG A 193 -15.58 21.03 0.42
N GLY A 194 -14.39 21.34 -0.13
CA GLY A 194 -13.18 20.56 0.07
C GLY A 194 -12.88 19.53 -1.03
N GLY A 195 -13.67 19.50 -2.10
CA GLY A 195 -13.47 18.61 -3.24
C GLY A 195 -14.06 17.21 -3.04
N ALA A 196 -13.76 16.30 -3.97
CA ALA A 196 -14.24 14.91 -3.93
C ALA A 196 -13.25 13.98 -3.20
N ASN A 197 -13.29 13.97 -1.85
CA ASN A 197 -12.45 13.11 -1.01
C ASN A 197 -13.21 12.60 0.23
N LEU A 198 -12.60 11.68 0.97
CA LEU A 198 -13.26 11.05 2.10
C LEU A 198 -13.53 12.02 3.26
N ASP A 199 -12.68 13.04 3.43
CA ASP A 199 -12.87 14.05 4.47
C ASP A 199 -14.07 14.94 4.18
N SER A 200 -14.25 15.43 2.94
CA SER A 200 -15.44 16.21 2.57
C SER A 200 -16.72 15.38 2.65
N LEU A 201 -16.66 14.08 2.31
CA LEU A 201 -17.77 13.15 2.51
C LEU A 201 -18.08 12.93 4.00
N SER A 202 -17.05 12.70 4.82
CA SER A 202 -17.18 12.57 6.27
C SER A 202 -17.77 13.83 6.91
N ASP A 203 -17.34 15.01 6.50
CA ASP A 203 -17.84 16.28 7.01
C ASP A 203 -19.28 16.55 6.56
N ALA A 204 -19.63 16.20 5.33
CA ALA A 204 -21.01 16.22 4.85
C ALA A 204 -21.91 15.32 5.72
N LEU A 205 -21.48 14.07 5.99
CA LEU A 205 -22.19 13.13 6.85
C LEU A 205 -22.35 13.66 8.28
N ARG A 206 -21.28 14.19 8.89
CA ARG A 206 -21.35 14.84 10.21
C ARG A 206 -22.35 16.00 10.23
N SER A 207 -22.37 16.80 9.17
CA SER A 207 -23.30 17.93 9.03
C SER A 207 -24.78 17.50 8.92
N MET A 208 -25.03 16.26 8.48
CA MET A 208 -26.35 15.62 8.43
C MET A 208 -26.71 14.91 9.75
N ASN A 209 -25.90 15.08 10.80
CA ASN A 209 -26.02 14.36 12.06
C ASN A 209 -25.80 12.84 11.95
N GLU A 210 -25.14 12.38 10.87
CA GLU A 210 -24.73 10.99 10.64
C GLU A 210 -23.30 10.74 11.13
N THR A 211 -23.00 11.18 12.36
CA THR A 211 -21.64 11.12 12.93
C THR A 211 -21.12 9.69 13.05
N ALA A 212 -21.97 8.74 13.44
CA ALA A 212 -21.61 7.31 13.51
C ALA A 212 -21.23 6.73 12.14
N VAL A 213 -21.92 7.14 11.08
CA VAL A 213 -21.60 6.74 9.69
C VAL A 213 -20.26 7.34 9.27
N ALA A 214 -20.02 8.62 9.57
CA ALA A 214 -18.77 9.30 9.24
C ALA A 214 -17.53 8.65 9.90
N GLU A 215 -17.60 8.34 11.19
CA GLU A 215 -16.50 7.66 11.89
C GLU A 215 -16.26 6.25 11.32
N LYS A 216 -17.35 5.50 11.09
CA LYS A 216 -17.27 4.16 10.50
C LYS A 216 -16.71 4.19 9.07
N LEU A 217 -17.00 5.23 8.31
CA LEU A 217 -16.54 5.43 6.94
C LEU A 217 -15.03 5.60 6.88
N LYS A 218 -14.43 6.43 7.74
CA LYS A 218 -12.96 6.58 7.83
C LYS A 218 -12.29 5.24 8.15
N HIS A 219 -12.85 4.52 9.12
CA HIS A 219 -12.34 3.20 9.51
C HIS A 219 -12.43 2.16 8.39
N GLN A 220 -13.56 2.12 7.69
CA GLN A 220 -13.81 1.18 6.61
C GLN A 220 -12.93 1.45 5.38
N ALA A 221 -12.59 2.71 5.10
CA ALA A 221 -11.66 3.07 4.05
C ALA A 221 -10.26 2.51 4.31
N LEU A 222 -9.74 2.62 5.54
CA LEU A 222 -8.45 2.05 5.93
C LEU A 222 -8.42 0.52 5.76
N ILE A 223 -9.49 -0.16 6.17
CA ILE A 223 -9.64 -1.62 5.96
C ILE A 223 -9.61 -1.97 4.47
N ASN A 224 -10.27 -1.17 3.62
CA ASN A 224 -10.28 -1.40 2.18
C ASN A 224 -8.90 -1.19 1.54
N ILE A 225 -8.16 -0.14 1.94
CA ILE A 225 -6.76 0.07 1.49
C ILE A 225 -5.91 -1.17 1.79
N PHE A 226 -5.99 -1.68 3.02
CA PHE A 226 -5.26 -2.89 3.40
C PHE A 226 -5.67 -4.10 2.56
N ASN A 227 -6.97 -4.36 2.40
CA ASN A 227 -7.46 -5.50 1.62
C ASN A 227 -7.02 -5.42 0.14
N ASN A 228 -7.02 -4.23 -0.46
CA ASN A 228 -6.60 -4.03 -1.85
C ASN A 228 -5.10 -4.34 -2.04
N ARG A 229 -4.29 -4.17 -1.00
CA ARG A 229 -2.85 -4.48 -1.01
C ARG A 229 -2.53 -5.89 -0.51
N HIS A 230 -3.50 -6.62 0.03
CA HIS A 230 -3.30 -7.92 0.68
C HIS A 230 -2.57 -8.93 -0.23
N THR A 231 -3.00 -9.08 -1.47
CA THR A 231 -2.39 -10.01 -2.44
C THR A 231 -0.91 -9.70 -2.67
N VAL A 232 -0.58 -8.41 -2.86
CA VAL A 232 0.80 -7.97 -3.09
C VAL A 232 1.65 -8.18 -1.85
N LEU A 233 1.11 -7.85 -0.67
CA LEU A 233 1.78 -8.04 0.61
C LEU A 233 2.05 -9.53 0.88
N SER A 234 1.07 -10.41 0.67
CA SER A 234 1.21 -11.86 0.87
C SER A 234 2.25 -12.48 -0.08
N GLN A 235 2.44 -11.91 -1.27
CA GLN A 235 3.44 -12.36 -2.23
C GLN A 235 4.84 -11.79 -2.00
N SER A 236 4.95 -10.57 -1.47
CA SER A 236 6.18 -9.78 -1.53
C SER A 236 6.81 -9.48 -0.19
N LEU A 237 6.09 -9.64 0.94
CA LEU A 237 6.63 -9.32 2.27
C LEU A 237 7.87 -10.17 2.60
N CYS A 238 8.94 -9.50 2.98
CA CYS A 238 10.16 -10.14 3.49
C CYS A 238 10.23 -10.03 5.01
N ASP A 239 10.79 -11.06 5.66
CA ASP A 239 11.03 -11.12 7.10
C ASP A 239 9.80 -10.87 8.00
N SER A 240 8.74 -11.66 7.78
CA SER A 240 7.50 -11.57 8.56
C SER A 240 7.72 -11.61 10.08
N VAL A 241 8.66 -12.42 10.58
CA VAL A 241 8.97 -12.48 12.01
C VAL A 241 9.57 -11.17 12.53
N ALA A 242 10.50 -10.56 11.78
CA ALA A 242 11.12 -9.29 12.18
C ALA A 242 10.09 -8.15 12.15
N ILE A 243 9.25 -8.10 11.11
CA ILE A 243 8.11 -7.17 11.05
C ILE A 243 7.22 -7.34 12.27
N THR A 244 6.82 -8.58 12.59
CA THR A 244 5.96 -8.86 13.74
C THR A 244 6.56 -8.39 15.07
N GLN A 245 7.87 -8.53 15.27
CA GLN A 245 8.55 -8.04 16.47
C GLN A 245 8.53 -6.51 16.55
N LEU A 246 8.79 -5.81 15.44
CA LEU A 246 8.71 -4.35 15.39
C LEU A 246 7.30 -3.85 15.65
N LEU A 247 6.27 -4.48 15.06
CA LEU A 247 4.87 -4.11 15.29
C LEU A 247 4.42 -4.37 16.74
N TYR A 248 4.98 -5.38 17.39
CA TYR A 248 4.77 -5.62 18.82
C TYR A 248 5.42 -4.52 19.67
N ALA A 249 6.64 -4.08 19.32
CA ALA A 249 7.32 -2.97 19.99
C ALA A 249 6.53 -1.65 19.86
N GLU A 250 5.91 -1.41 18.69
CA GLU A 250 4.99 -0.29 18.43
C GLU A 250 3.61 -0.44 19.09
N ARG A 251 3.40 -1.49 19.91
CA ARG A 251 2.14 -1.82 20.58
C ARG A 251 0.94 -1.95 19.62
N MET A 252 1.20 -2.27 18.36
CA MET A 252 0.16 -2.52 17.37
C MET A 252 -0.32 -3.97 17.43
N LEU A 253 0.60 -4.92 17.62
CA LEU A 253 0.29 -6.35 17.74
C LEU A 253 0.35 -6.83 19.18
N THR A 254 -0.41 -7.88 19.50
CA THR A 254 -0.40 -8.55 20.80
C THR A 254 0.63 -9.67 20.85
N GLN A 255 1.00 -10.13 22.06
CA GLN A 255 1.88 -11.29 22.22
C GLN A 255 1.31 -12.58 21.60
N GLU A 256 -0.02 -12.69 21.57
CA GLU A 256 -0.72 -13.79 20.89
C GLU A 256 -0.50 -13.75 19.38
N ALA A 257 -0.62 -12.57 18.75
CA ALA A 257 -0.30 -12.39 17.34
C ALA A 257 1.16 -12.75 17.02
N VAL A 258 2.11 -12.34 17.88
CA VAL A 258 3.53 -12.72 17.74
C VAL A 258 3.70 -14.23 17.77
N SER A 259 3.05 -14.90 18.72
CA SER A 259 3.12 -16.36 18.88
C SER A 259 2.54 -17.11 17.66
N ARG A 260 1.46 -16.60 17.06
CA ARG A 260 0.88 -17.16 15.82
C ARG A 260 1.86 -17.09 14.65
N VAL A 261 2.53 -15.96 14.45
CA VAL A 261 3.49 -15.80 13.34
C VAL A 261 4.73 -16.67 13.55
N VAL A 262 5.28 -16.69 14.77
CA VAL A 262 6.48 -17.47 15.09
C VAL A 262 6.22 -18.97 14.98
N SER A 263 5.03 -19.45 15.37
CA SER A 263 4.67 -20.87 15.23
C SER A 263 4.48 -21.30 13.76
N ALA A 264 4.18 -20.36 12.85
CA ALA A 264 4.11 -20.61 11.41
C ALA A 264 5.48 -20.68 10.72
N SER A 265 6.58 -20.51 11.45
CA SER A 265 7.97 -20.37 10.95
C SER A 265 8.46 -21.43 9.94
N PRO A 266 8.00 -22.69 9.91
CA PRO A 266 8.43 -23.62 8.87
C PRO A 266 7.99 -23.23 7.44
N SER A 267 6.96 -22.39 7.29
CA SER A 267 6.38 -22.02 5.98
C SER A 267 6.29 -20.50 5.82
N ILE A 268 7.11 -19.93 4.92
CA ILE A 268 7.11 -18.49 4.61
C ILE A 268 5.71 -17.98 4.24
N PRO A 269 4.93 -18.64 3.35
CA PRO A 269 3.56 -18.23 3.06
C PRO A 269 2.67 -18.18 4.31
N ASN A 270 2.79 -19.16 5.21
CA ASN A 270 1.98 -19.20 6.42
C ASN A 270 2.36 -18.11 7.41
N GLN A 271 3.65 -17.76 7.52
CA GLN A 271 4.10 -16.63 8.34
C GLN A 271 3.52 -15.31 7.83
N ARG A 272 3.56 -15.10 6.50
CA ARG A 272 2.99 -13.89 5.87
C ARG A 272 1.50 -13.79 6.12
N GLU A 273 0.77 -14.87 5.92
CA GLU A 273 -0.68 -14.90 6.11
C GLU A 273 -1.05 -14.69 7.59
N ALA A 274 -0.32 -15.31 8.53
CA ALA A 274 -0.52 -15.10 9.95
C ALA A 274 -0.26 -13.64 10.36
N LEU A 275 0.80 -13.02 9.82
CA LEU A 275 1.10 -11.60 10.05
C LEU A 275 -0.01 -10.71 9.47
N LEU A 276 -0.41 -10.93 8.21
CA LEU A 276 -1.43 -10.11 7.56
C LEU A 276 -2.80 -10.24 8.22
N THR A 277 -3.13 -11.42 8.72
CA THR A 277 -4.34 -11.64 9.52
C THR A 277 -4.28 -10.82 10.81
N ALA A 278 -3.16 -10.85 11.54
CA ALA A 278 -2.99 -10.07 12.76
C ALA A 278 -3.00 -8.55 12.50
N VAL A 279 -2.40 -8.10 11.40
CA VAL A 279 -2.45 -6.69 10.98
C VAL A 279 -3.89 -6.29 10.66
N LYS A 280 -4.65 -7.12 9.94
CA LYS A 280 -6.06 -6.86 9.64
C LYS A 280 -6.91 -6.71 10.90
N GLU A 281 -6.73 -7.61 11.87
CA GLU A 281 -7.38 -7.54 13.18
C GLU A 281 -7.03 -6.22 13.90
N ALA A 282 -5.76 -5.81 13.88
CA ALA A 282 -5.31 -4.54 14.49
C ALA A 282 -5.87 -3.29 13.78
N VAL A 283 -5.97 -3.32 12.45
CA VAL A 283 -6.61 -2.25 11.66
C VAL A 283 -8.10 -2.17 11.93
N GLN A 284 -8.75 -3.30 12.23
CA GLN A 284 -10.17 -3.31 12.62
C GLN A 284 -10.43 -2.73 14.01
N THR A 285 -9.42 -2.68 14.90
CA THR A 285 -9.58 -2.16 16.27
C THR A 285 -9.05 -0.74 16.46
N ASP A 286 -7.95 -0.37 15.81
CA ASP A 286 -7.35 0.98 15.89
C ASP A 286 -7.08 1.50 14.46
N PRO A 287 -7.68 2.64 14.05
CA PRO A 287 -7.44 3.22 12.73
C PRO A 287 -5.98 3.62 12.50
N ASN A 288 -5.20 3.91 13.56
CA ASN A 288 -3.79 4.23 13.43
C ASN A 288 -2.90 3.00 13.16
N SER A 289 -3.44 1.78 13.31
CA SER A 289 -2.69 0.55 13.08
C SER A 289 -2.18 0.44 11.65
N LEU A 290 -2.95 0.88 10.64
CA LEU A 290 -2.48 0.80 9.25
C LEU A 290 -1.29 1.73 9.00
N LEU A 291 -1.31 2.92 9.61
CA LEU A 291 -0.22 3.88 9.54
C LEU A 291 1.05 3.35 10.24
N LYS A 292 0.90 2.79 11.44
CA LYS A 292 1.99 2.13 12.18
C LYS A 292 2.59 0.99 11.36
N PHE A 293 1.74 0.15 10.75
CA PHE A 293 2.18 -0.94 9.89
C PHE A 293 3.01 -0.44 8.70
N ALA A 294 2.49 0.56 7.98
CA ALA A 294 3.18 1.14 6.84
C ALA A 294 4.54 1.76 7.23
N ASN A 295 4.61 2.48 8.34
CA ASN A 295 5.86 3.04 8.87
C ASN A 295 6.88 1.95 9.23
N VAL A 296 6.44 0.86 9.87
CA VAL A 296 7.32 -0.28 10.16
C VAL A 296 7.83 -0.96 8.90
N LEU A 297 7.00 -1.09 7.86
CA LEU A 297 7.49 -1.58 6.56
C LEU A 297 8.56 -0.67 5.97
N CYS A 298 8.45 0.66 6.17
CA CYS A 298 9.45 1.63 5.74
C CYS A 298 10.77 1.58 6.52
N THR A 299 10.82 1.00 7.73
CA THR A 299 12.09 0.84 8.46
C THR A 299 12.92 -0.36 7.95
N ILE A 300 12.28 -1.29 7.24
CA ILE A 300 12.93 -2.47 6.67
C ILE A 300 13.22 -2.21 5.20
N SER A 301 14.50 -2.12 4.83
CA SER A 301 14.96 -1.75 3.49
C SER A 301 14.31 -2.54 2.33
N THR A 302 14.01 -3.82 2.55
CA THR A 302 13.37 -4.69 1.54
C THR A 302 11.88 -4.42 1.34
N ASN A 303 11.21 -3.79 2.31
CA ASN A 303 9.75 -3.56 2.31
C ASN A 303 9.38 -2.07 2.16
N VAL A 304 10.37 -1.17 1.98
CA VAL A 304 10.15 0.29 1.89
C VAL A 304 9.13 0.64 0.82
N SER A 305 9.21 0.03 -0.37
CA SER A 305 8.27 0.30 -1.46
C SER A 305 6.84 -0.12 -1.11
N LEU A 306 6.67 -1.22 -0.37
CA LEU A 306 5.36 -1.69 0.11
C LEU A 306 4.79 -0.73 1.15
N GLY A 307 5.60 -0.32 2.13
CA GLY A 307 5.22 0.66 3.14
C GLY A 307 4.85 2.01 2.52
N GLN A 308 5.68 2.54 1.63
CA GLN A 308 5.45 3.81 0.96
C GLN A 308 4.18 3.77 0.10
N THR A 309 3.93 2.68 -0.63
CA THR A 309 2.71 2.53 -1.41
C THR A 309 1.44 2.62 -0.54
N ILE A 310 1.49 2.06 0.68
CA ILE A 310 0.37 2.15 1.63
C ILE A 310 0.23 3.57 2.15
N LEU A 311 1.33 4.24 2.50
CA LEU A 311 1.31 5.65 2.92
C LEU A 311 0.75 6.57 1.84
N ASP A 312 1.17 6.36 0.59
CA ASP A 312 0.67 7.11 -0.57
C ASP A 312 -0.84 6.88 -0.73
N ASP A 313 -1.31 5.63 -0.62
CA ASP A 313 -2.74 5.36 -0.66
C ASP A 313 -3.48 6.05 0.48
N ILE A 314 -3.00 5.96 1.73
CA ILE A 314 -3.59 6.67 2.88
C ILE A 314 -3.66 8.17 2.59
N SER A 315 -2.59 8.76 2.05
CA SER A 315 -2.51 10.19 1.76
C SER A 315 -3.53 10.64 0.70
N LYS A 316 -3.91 9.75 -0.23
CA LYS A 316 -4.99 10.04 -1.19
C LYS A 316 -6.35 10.15 -0.54
N TYR A 317 -6.60 9.38 0.53
CA TYR A 317 -7.88 9.43 1.26
C TYR A 317 -7.92 10.55 2.30
N PHE A 318 -6.76 10.87 2.88
CA PHE A 318 -6.58 11.87 3.93
C PHE A 318 -5.50 12.87 3.50
N PRO A 319 -5.79 13.73 2.50
CA PRO A 319 -4.82 14.71 2.03
C PRO A 319 -4.50 15.71 3.15
N ILE A 320 -3.22 15.85 3.47
CA ILE A 320 -2.76 16.92 4.35
C ILE A 320 -2.95 18.24 3.59
N PRO A 321 -3.58 19.28 4.17
CA PRO A 321 -3.74 20.56 3.51
C PRO A 321 -2.36 21.10 3.09
N GLU A 322 -2.13 21.26 1.77
CA GLU A 322 -0.95 21.93 1.27
C GLU A 322 -1.04 23.43 1.56
N GLY A 323 -0.25 23.89 2.53
CA GLY A 323 0.07 25.31 2.70
C GLY A 323 -0.46 25.97 3.97
N GLY A 324 0.42 26.07 4.97
CA GLY A 324 0.28 27.04 6.05
C GLY A 324 0.88 26.58 7.37
N VAL A 325 2.22 26.60 7.50
CA VAL A 325 2.99 27.32 8.55
C VAL A 325 4.48 27.09 8.24
N VAL A 326 5.11 28.16 7.76
CA VAL A 326 6.57 28.35 7.75
C VAL A 326 7.04 28.31 9.22
N PRO A 327 8.17 27.65 9.57
CA PRO A 327 8.71 27.76 10.93
C PRO A 327 9.03 29.23 11.19
N GLU A 328 8.22 29.87 12.04
CA GLU A 328 8.48 31.22 12.50
C GLU A 328 9.76 31.17 13.33
N THR A 329 10.86 31.63 12.74
CA THR A 329 12.08 31.97 13.44
C THR A 329 11.72 33.03 14.48
N ILE A 330 11.58 32.61 15.74
CA ILE A 330 11.50 33.52 16.87
C ILE A 330 12.81 34.31 16.88
N LYS A 331 12.70 35.59 16.53
CA LYS A 331 13.77 36.57 16.72
C LYS A 331 14.01 36.78 18.21
N ASP A 332 15.29 36.81 18.54
CA ASP A 332 15.83 37.12 19.85
C ASP A 332 15.19 38.36 20.48
N HIS A 333 14.85 38.25 21.76
CA HIS A 333 14.99 39.34 22.70
C HIS A 333 15.71 38.81 23.95
N ASP A 334 16.90 39.38 24.17
CA ASP A 334 17.77 39.20 25.32
C ASP A 334 17.05 39.37 26.67
N VAL A 335 17.45 38.56 27.66
CA VAL A 335 18.12 39.01 28.91
C VAL A 335 18.43 37.81 29.84
N VAL A 336 19.73 37.54 29.95
CA VAL A 336 20.54 37.14 31.13
C VAL A 336 20.49 35.69 31.69
N SER A 337 21.64 35.05 31.46
CA SER A 337 22.40 34.00 32.17
C SER A 337 21.92 33.43 33.51
N GLN A 338 21.97 32.09 33.60
CA GLN A 338 22.96 31.36 34.42
C GLN A 338 23.01 29.88 34.00
N GLY A 339 24.24 29.34 33.91
CA GLY A 339 24.53 28.05 33.29
C GLY A 339 24.19 26.82 34.12
N ASN A 340 24.07 25.68 33.44
CA ASN A 340 24.85 24.47 33.73
C ASN A 340 24.60 23.37 32.70
N SER A 341 25.67 22.65 32.42
CA SER A 341 25.81 21.53 31.50
C SER A 341 24.84 20.38 31.77
N ASN A 342 24.24 19.82 30.71
CA ASN A 342 24.07 18.38 30.46
C ASN A 342 23.31 18.16 29.13
N THR A 343 24.03 17.68 28.11
CA THR A 343 23.44 17.19 26.86
C THR A 343 22.82 15.82 27.09
N GLN A 344 21.50 15.78 27.23
CA GLN A 344 20.70 14.55 27.13
C GLN A 344 19.83 14.70 25.88
N LEU A 345 20.11 13.89 24.86
CA LEU A 345 19.30 13.78 23.64
C LEU A 345 17.95 13.18 24.03
N VAL A 346 16.92 14.02 24.13
CA VAL A 346 15.53 13.60 24.34
C VAL A 346 14.95 13.21 22.99
N HIS A 347 14.61 11.94 22.83
CA HIS A 347 13.77 11.42 21.75
C HIS A 347 12.46 12.22 21.67
N GLY A 348 12.24 12.89 20.54
CA GLY A 348 10.95 13.49 20.20
C GLY A 348 9.94 12.42 19.85
N VAL A 349 9.04 12.12 20.80
CA VAL A 349 7.83 11.34 20.56
C VAL A 349 6.78 12.28 19.98
N TYR A 350 6.46 12.17 18.69
CA TYR A 350 5.30 12.84 18.10
C TYR A 350 4.04 12.06 18.50
N GLY A 351 3.42 12.47 19.61
CA GLY A 351 2.08 12.05 19.98
C GLY A 351 1.04 12.94 19.31
N TYR A 352 0.19 12.36 18.47
CA TYR A 352 -1.02 13.03 17.98
C TYR A 352 -2.10 12.98 19.07
N VAL A 353 -2.47 14.15 19.60
CA VAL A 353 -3.64 14.33 20.47
C VAL A 353 -4.77 14.84 19.59
N TYR A 354 -5.79 14.02 19.38
CA TYR A 354 -7.06 14.47 18.80
C TYR A 354 -7.79 15.30 19.85
N LYS A 355 -8.13 16.55 19.51
CA LYS A 355 -9.06 17.38 20.28
C LYS A 355 -10.45 17.32 19.67
#